data_AF-A0A2V7VLJ3-F1
#
_entry.id   AF-A0A2V7VLJ3-F1
#
_cell.length_a   1.000
_cell.length_b   1.000
_cell.length_c   1.000
_cell.angle_alpha   90.00
_cell.angle_beta   90.00
_cell.angle_gamma   90.00
#
_symmetry.space_group_name_H-M   'P 1'
#
loop_
_entity.id
_entity.type
_entity.pdbx_description
1 polymer ?
#
loop_
_entity_poly.entity_id
_entity_poly.type
_entity_poly.pdbx_seq_one_letter_code
_entity_poly.pdbx_strand_id
1 'polypeptide(L)'
;ALNTVLAFGSFALFPKSLLVQLAVFGVGSWLAIALAHPGWPALWRVLLAYGLAARLPVLVVMFLAIFGGWDTHYAKPRPDFPPMGHWGLFLWTALLPQMSIWIYLTVVGGLLFGALAVGIRRLARRGSDRDVPTGSVSAGA
;
A
#
# COMPACT_ATOMS: atom_id res chain seq x y z
N ALA A 1 -7.44 -19.39 -15.42
CA ALA A 1 -6.43 -19.01 -16.44
C ALA A 1 -5.90 -17.59 -16.21
N LEU A 2 -6.74 -16.55 -16.20
CA LEU A 2 -6.30 -15.15 -16.01
C LEU A 2 -5.56 -14.91 -14.68
N ASN A 3 -6.12 -15.37 -13.55
CA ASN A 3 -5.47 -15.22 -12.24
C ASN A 3 -4.12 -15.94 -12.15
N THR A 4 -3.96 -17.05 -12.86
CA THR A 4 -2.73 -17.82 -12.91
C THR A 4 -1.67 -17.12 -13.76
N VAL A 5 -2.05 -16.57 -14.91
CA VAL A 5 -1.16 -15.80 -15.80
C VAL A 5 -0.71 -14.48 -15.16
N LEU A 6 -1.61 -13.79 -14.46
CA LEU A 6 -1.26 -12.59 -13.69
C LEU A 6 -0.32 -12.91 -12.52
N ALA A 7 -0.52 -14.05 -11.84
CA ALA A 7 0.39 -14.51 -10.80
C ALA A 7 1.77 -14.86 -11.38
N PHE A 8 1.85 -15.62 -12.48
CA PHE A 8 3.12 -15.96 -13.14
C PHE A 8 3.85 -14.72 -13.69
N GLY A 9 3.12 -13.77 -14.30
CA GLY A 9 3.69 -12.50 -14.74
C GLY A 9 4.25 -11.66 -13.58
N SER A 10 3.58 -11.68 -12.43
CA SER A 10 4.05 -10.98 -11.23
C SER A 10 5.37 -11.56 -10.68
N PHE A 11 5.57 -12.89 -10.78
CA PHE A 11 6.84 -13.52 -10.36
C PHE A 11 7.98 -13.30 -11.38
N ALA A 12 7.68 -13.24 -12.68
CA ALA A 12 8.67 -12.99 -13.72
C ALA A 12 9.24 -11.55 -13.67
N LEU A 13 8.45 -10.59 -13.20
CA LEU A 13 8.84 -9.19 -13.03
C LEU A 13 9.56 -8.90 -11.69
N PHE A 14 9.65 -9.89 -10.80
CA PHE A 14 10.29 -9.70 -9.51
C PHE A 14 11.82 -9.55 -9.70
N PRO A 15 12.42 -8.41 -9.35
CA PRO A 15 13.83 -8.20 -9.58
C PRO A 15 14.63 -9.20 -8.74
N LYS A 16 15.45 -10.03 -9.39
CA LYS A 16 16.30 -11.03 -8.71
C LYS A 16 17.52 -10.41 -8.00
N SER A 17 17.88 -9.19 -8.39
CA SER A 17 18.97 -8.42 -7.78
C SER A 17 18.53 -7.82 -6.45
N LEU A 18 19.26 -8.13 -5.36
CA LEU A 18 19.04 -7.55 -4.04
C LEU A 18 19.12 -6.01 -4.07
N LEU A 19 20.04 -5.45 -4.87
CA LEU A 19 20.18 -4.00 -5.01
C LEU A 19 18.93 -3.37 -5.63
N VAL A 20 18.38 -4.00 -6.67
CA VAL A 20 17.15 -3.51 -7.32
C VAL A 20 15.96 -3.66 -6.38
N GLN A 21 15.88 -4.74 -5.60
CA GLN A 21 14.85 -4.90 -4.57
C GLN A 21 14.93 -3.79 -3.51
N LEU A 22 16.13 -3.44 -3.04
CA LEU A 22 16.33 -2.32 -2.10
C LEU A 22 15.93 -0.98 -2.71
N ALA A 23 16.34 -0.71 -3.95
CA ALA A 23 16.03 0.53 -4.63
C ALA A 23 14.52 0.68 -4.85
N VAL A 24 13.85 -0.36 -5.33
CA VAL A 24 12.40 -0.34 -5.63
C VAL A 24 11.58 -0.35 -4.35
N PHE A 25 11.78 -1.34 -3.47
CA PHE A 25 10.94 -1.49 -2.29
C PHE A 25 11.31 -0.50 -1.19
N GLY A 26 12.58 -0.23 -0.95
CA GLY A 26 13.01 0.77 0.03
C GLY A 26 12.79 2.19 -0.48
N VAL A 27 13.69 2.66 -1.34
CA VAL A 27 13.74 4.08 -1.75
C VAL A 27 12.50 4.47 -2.57
N GLY A 28 12.10 3.63 -3.53
CA GLY A 28 10.94 3.90 -4.39
C GLY A 28 9.64 4.07 -3.61
N SER A 29 9.38 3.21 -2.62
CA SER A 29 8.20 3.31 -1.75
C SER A 29 8.16 4.63 -0.98
N TRP A 30 9.27 5.01 -0.35
CA TRP A 30 9.34 6.25 0.43
C TRP A 30 9.26 7.50 -0.44
N LEU A 31 9.86 7.48 -1.62
CA LEU A 31 9.72 8.56 -2.60
C LEU A 31 8.27 8.71 -3.04
N ALA A 32 7.58 7.62 -3.38
CA ALA A 32 6.17 7.66 -3.77
C ALA A 32 5.26 8.16 -2.63
N ILE A 33 5.53 7.74 -1.39
CA ILE A 33 4.84 8.27 -0.20
C ILE A 33 5.04 9.78 -0.10
N ALA A 34 6.28 10.28 -0.21
CA ALA A 34 6.59 11.70 -0.11
C ALA A 34 5.93 12.52 -1.22
N LEU A 35 5.99 12.05 -2.46
CA LEU A 35 5.39 12.71 -3.63
C LEU A 35 3.86 12.76 -3.56
N ALA A 36 3.21 11.82 -2.86
CA ALA A 36 1.77 11.81 -2.70
C ALA A 36 1.25 12.84 -1.66
N HIS A 37 2.12 13.36 -0.78
CA HIS A 37 1.74 14.24 0.32
C HIS A 37 0.95 15.50 -0.11
N PRO A 38 1.35 16.26 -1.15
CA PRO A 38 0.63 17.48 -1.55
C PRO A 38 -0.79 17.23 -2.04
N GLY A 39 -1.11 16.01 -2.49
CA GLY A 39 -2.43 15.69 -3.06
C GLY A 39 -3.56 15.73 -2.03
N TRP A 40 -3.30 15.28 -0.79
CA TRP A 40 -4.27 15.35 0.31
C TRP A 40 -3.57 15.21 1.69
N PRO A 41 -2.98 16.29 2.22
CA PRO A 41 -2.10 16.22 3.41
C PRO A 41 -2.75 15.61 4.65
N ALA A 42 -4.02 15.90 4.90
CA ALA A 42 -4.74 15.36 6.06
C ALA A 42 -4.89 13.83 5.99
N LEU A 43 -5.35 13.29 4.86
CA LEU A 43 -5.52 11.85 4.66
C LEU A 43 -4.17 11.14 4.64
N TRP A 44 -3.16 11.74 4.01
CA TRP A 44 -1.80 11.23 3.99
C TRP A 44 -1.25 11.04 5.42
N ARG A 45 -1.40 12.02 6.32
CA ARG A 45 -0.91 11.94 7.70
C ARG A 45 -1.56 10.79 8.47
N VAL A 46 -2.87 10.64 8.32
CA VAL A 46 -3.62 9.55 8.96
C VAL A 46 -3.15 8.19 8.45
N LEU A 47 -3.07 8.03 7.14
CA LEU A 47 -2.64 6.76 6.54
C LEU A 47 -1.19 6.43 6.83
N LEU A 48 -0.29 7.42 6.93
CA LEU A 48 1.10 7.20 7.31
C LEU A 48 1.22 6.77 8.78
N ALA A 49 0.54 7.48 9.69
CA ALA A 49 0.53 7.13 11.11
C ALA A 49 -0.06 5.73 11.33
N TYR A 50 -1.20 5.44 10.70
CA TYR A 50 -1.80 4.11 10.69
C TYR A 50 -0.86 3.06 10.07
N GLY A 51 -0.25 3.40 8.94
CA GLY A 51 0.71 2.57 8.21
C GLY A 51 1.85 2.11 9.10
N LEU A 52 2.48 3.05 9.81
CA LEU A 52 3.55 2.79 10.77
C LEU A 52 3.06 1.99 11.98
N ALA A 53 1.96 2.41 12.62
CA ALA A 53 1.45 1.79 13.83
C ALA A 53 1.06 0.31 13.60
N ALA A 54 0.37 0.03 12.49
CA ALA A 54 -0.06 -1.34 12.16
C ALA A 54 1.12 -2.29 11.87
N ARG A 55 2.33 -1.78 11.62
CA ARG A 55 3.51 -2.59 11.27
C ARG A 55 4.30 -3.01 12.50
N LEU A 56 4.18 -2.28 13.61
CA LEU A 56 4.87 -2.63 14.85
C LEU A 56 4.46 -4.02 15.36
N PRO A 57 3.16 -4.38 15.48
CA PRO A 57 2.78 -5.73 15.92
C PRO A 57 3.27 -6.81 14.97
N VAL A 58 3.18 -6.57 13.65
CA VAL A 58 3.64 -7.52 12.64
C VAL A 58 5.15 -7.75 12.76
N LEU A 59 5.95 -6.68 12.90
CA LEU A 59 7.39 -6.80 13.08
C LEU A 59 7.76 -7.54 14.36
N VAL A 60 7.05 -7.31 15.45
CA VAL A 60 7.26 -8.05 16.70
C VAL A 60 6.98 -9.54 16.50
N VAL A 61 5.85 -9.90 15.88
CA VAL A 61 5.51 -11.30 15.59
C VAL A 61 6.54 -11.94 14.66
N MET A 62 6.96 -11.26 13.60
CA MET A 62 7.99 -11.76 12.69
C MET A 62 9.34 -11.93 13.37
N PHE A 63 9.72 -11.02 14.27
CA PHE A 63 10.92 -11.15 15.08
C PHE A 63 10.84 -12.40 15.95
N LEU A 64 9.76 -12.58 16.71
CA LEU A 64 9.58 -13.76 17.57
C LEU A 64 9.54 -15.06 16.74
N ALA A 65 8.91 -15.05 15.57
CA ALA A 65 8.85 -16.22 14.70
C ALA A 65 10.23 -16.62 14.16
N ILE A 66 11.03 -15.65 13.69
CA ILE A 66 12.36 -15.91 13.13
C ILE A 66 13.33 -16.35 14.22
N PHE A 67 13.40 -15.63 15.35
CA PHE A 67 14.36 -15.92 16.41
C PHE A 67 13.92 -17.06 17.33
N GLY A 68 12.62 -17.29 17.46
CA GLY A 68 12.04 -18.39 18.23
C GLY A 68 11.90 -19.69 17.43
N GLY A 69 12.28 -19.71 16.15
CA GLY A 69 12.23 -20.91 15.32
C GLY A 69 10.81 -21.41 15.03
N TRP A 70 9.82 -20.52 14.94
CA TRP A 70 8.44 -20.91 14.67
C TRP A 70 8.29 -21.32 13.20
N ASP A 71 7.65 -22.45 12.93
CA ASP A 71 7.47 -22.99 11.57
C ASP A 71 6.36 -22.28 10.77
N THR A 72 6.31 -20.95 10.82
CA THR A 72 5.27 -20.13 10.18
C THR A 72 5.71 -19.59 8.84
N HIS A 73 4.75 -19.15 8.02
CA HIS A 73 5.04 -18.42 6.77
C HIS A 73 5.94 -17.20 7.00
N TYR A 74 5.87 -16.55 8.17
CA TYR A 74 6.67 -15.38 8.51
C TYR A 74 8.17 -15.67 8.71
N ALA A 75 8.53 -16.92 9.02
CA ALA A 75 9.90 -17.36 9.21
C ALA A 75 10.49 -18.05 7.97
N LYS A 76 9.69 -18.25 6.92
CA LYS A 76 10.09 -19.00 5.71
C LYS A 76 10.30 -18.04 4.54
N PRO A 77 11.55 -17.77 4.11
CA PRO A 77 11.78 -17.02 2.90
C PRO A 77 11.32 -17.81 1.66
N ARG A 78 11.26 -17.14 0.51
CA ARG A 78 11.00 -17.82 -0.78
C ARG A 78 12.04 -18.92 -1.05
N PRO A 79 11.70 -19.99 -1.79
CA PRO A 79 12.61 -21.14 -1.97
C PRO A 79 13.97 -20.80 -2.60
N ASP A 80 14.06 -19.73 -3.39
CA ASP A 80 15.29 -19.27 -4.05
C ASP A 80 15.97 -18.10 -3.33
N PHE A 81 15.61 -17.82 -2.08
CA PHE A 81 16.25 -16.77 -1.29
C PHE A 81 17.65 -17.21 -0.83
N PRO A 82 18.66 -16.32 -0.87
CA PRO A 82 19.98 -16.65 -0.35
C PRO A 82 19.92 -17.11 1.12
N PRO A 83 20.73 -18.11 1.53
CA PRO A 83 20.85 -18.48 2.93
C PRO A 83 21.30 -17.28 3.79
N MET A 84 20.58 -17.01 4.88
CA MET A 84 20.88 -15.92 5.80
C MET A 84 20.70 -16.39 7.24
N GLY A 85 21.50 -15.84 8.16
CA GLY A 85 21.22 -15.95 9.59
C GLY A 85 19.97 -15.14 9.99
N HIS A 86 19.49 -15.33 11.23
CA HIS A 86 18.26 -14.71 11.73
C HIS A 86 18.17 -13.19 11.49
N TRP A 87 19.26 -12.45 11.71
CA TRP A 87 19.30 -11.01 11.46
C TRP A 87 19.15 -10.66 9.99
N GLY A 88 19.86 -11.35 9.10
CA GLY A 88 19.73 -11.13 7.66
C GLY A 88 18.31 -11.41 7.19
N LEU A 89 17.75 -12.54 7.64
CA LEU A 89 16.36 -12.89 7.35
C LEU A 89 15.39 -11.82 7.85
N PHE A 90 15.48 -11.42 9.13
CA PHE A 90 14.61 -10.41 9.72
C PHE A 90 14.70 -9.06 8.98
N LEU A 91 15.90 -8.57 8.71
CA LEU A 91 16.08 -7.28 8.04
C LEU A 91 15.51 -7.30 6.61
N TRP A 92 15.70 -8.39 5.88
CA TRP A 92 15.31 -8.50 4.48
C TRP A 92 13.86 -8.89 4.26
N THR A 93 13.30 -9.79 5.06
CA THR A 93 11.95 -10.34 4.85
C THR A 93 10.91 -9.74 5.78
N ALA A 94 11.32 -9.17 6.92
CA ALA A 94 10.42 -8.50 7.85
C ALA A 94 10.58 -6.97 7.78
N LEU A 95 11.70 -6.45 8.24
CA LEU A 95 11.87 -5.00 8.46
C LEU A 95 11.71 -4.21 7.16
N LEU A 96 12.52 -4.54 6.15
CA LEU A 96 12.51 -3.83 4.88
C LEU A 96 11.10 -3.76 4.26
N PRO A 97 10.40 -4.88 3.98
CA PRO A 97 9.09 -4.79 3.34
C PRO A 97 8.02 -4.15 4.23
N GLN A 98 7.97 -4.48 5.53
CA GLN A 98 6.97 -3.92 6.45
C GLN A 98 7.13 -2.40 6.60
N MET A 99 8.36 -1.91 6.64
CA MET A 99 8.67 -0.48 6.78
C MET A 99 8.83 0.25 5.44
N SER A 100 8.39 -0.34 4.33
CA SER A 100 8.48 0.31 3.03
C SER A 100 7.26 0.02 2.14
N ILE A 101 7.28 -1.04 1.33
CA ILE A 101 6.24 -1.33 0.33
C ILE A 101 4.84 -1.45 0.96
N TRP A 102 4.74 -2.03 2.15
CA TRP A 102 3.44 -2.14 2.84
C TRP A 102 2.90 -0.79 3.32
N ILE A 103 3.78 0.13 3.74
CA ILE A 103 3.39 1.50 4.08
C ILE A 103 2.99 2.24 2.81
N TYR A 104 3.75 2.09 1.73
CA TYR A 104 3.42 2.68 0.43
C TYR A 104 2.03 2.27 -0.04
N LEU A 105 1.70 0.97 -0.04
CA LEU A 105 0.39 0.48 -0.45
C LEU A 105 -0.73 1.04 0.44
N THR A 106 -0.45 1.25 1.72
CA THR A 106 -1.42 1.84 2.66
C THR A 106 -1.67 3.32 2.35
N VAL A 107 -0.60 4.10 2.21
CA VAL A 107 -0.68 5.55 2.01
C VAL A 107 -1.15 5.88 0.61
N VAL A 108 -0.43 5.44 -0.41
CA VAL A 108 -0.72 5.79 -1.81
C VAL A 108 -1.99 5.07 -2.28
N GLY A 109 -2.14 3.78 -1.97
CA GLY A 109 -3.37 3.05 -2.29
C GLY A 109 -4.58 3.68 -1.59
N GLY A 110 -4.47 3.99 -0.30
CA GLY A 110 -5.55 4.66 0.45
C GLY A 110 -5.91 6.04 -0.10
N LEU A 111 -4.92 6.83 -0.53
CA LEU A 111 -5.15 8.12 -1.20
C LEU A 111 -5.91 7.96 -2.52
N LEU A 112 -5.54 6.98 -3.35
CA LEU A 112 -6.21 6.70 -4.62
C LEU A 112 -7.67 6.29 -4.41
N PHE A 113 -7.93 5.36 -3.49
CA PHE A 113 -9.30 4.95 -3.15
C PHE A 113 -10.11 6.08 -2.52
N GLY A 114 -9.49 6.91 -1.67
CA GLY A 114 -10.11 8.11 -1.10
C GLY A 114 -10.51 9.12 -2.17
N ALA A 115 -9.62 9.40 -3.13
CA ALA A 115 -9.89 10.29 -4.25
C ALA A 115 -11.03 9.75 -5.14
N LEU A 116 -11.01 8.45 -5.45
CA LEU A 116 -12.07 7.78 -6.21
C LEU A 116 -13.43 7.90 -5.51
N ALA A 117 -13.49 7.63 -4.20
CA ALA A 117 -14.72 7.71 -3.42
C ALA A 117 -15.30 9.14 -3.42
N VAL A 118 -14.46 10.16 -3.27
CA VAL A 118 -14.89 11.57 -3.37
C VAL A 118 -15.35 11.91 -4.78
N GLY A 119 -14.64 11.44 -5.81
CA GLY A 119 -15.00 11.63 -7.22
C GLY A 119 -16.38 11.07 -7.55
N ILE A 120 -16.64 9.82 -7.18
CA ILE A 120 -17.94 9.15 -7.36
C ILE A 120 -19.05 9.92 -6.64
N ARG A 121 -18.82 10.32 -5.38
CA ARG A 121 -19.79 11.10 -4.61
C ARG A 121 -20.13 12.44 -5.27
N ARG A 122 -19.13 13.14 -5.82
CA ARG A 122 -19.33 14.41 -6.54
C ARG A 122 -20.12 14.20 -7.83
N LEU A 123 -19.85 13.13 -8.58
CA LEU A 123 -20.56 12.79 -9.79
C LEU A 123 -22.04 12.47 -9.52
N ALA A 124 -22.31 11.65 -8.50
CA ALA A 124 -23.68 11.27 -8.13
C ALA A 124 -24.54 12.49 -7.77
N ARG A 125 -24.00 13.43 -6.98
CA ARG A 125 -24.71 14.67 -6.63
C ARG A 125 -25.02 15.56 -7.83
N ARG A 126 -24.07 15.69 -8.78
CA ARG A 126 -24.29 16.44 -10.03
C ARG A 126 -25.39 15.84 -10.91
N GLY A 127 -25.61 14.53 -10.83
CA GLY A 127 -26.74 13.88 -11.51
C GLY A 127 -28.07 14.31 -10.87
N SER A 128 -28.19 14.17 -9.55
CA SER A 128 -29.40 14.57 -8.82
C SER A 128 -29.78 16.04 -8.99
N ASP A 129 -28.81 16.96 -9.01
CA ASP A 129 -29.09 18.39 -9.20
C ASP A 129 -29.62 18.75 -10.60
N ARG A 130 -29.29 17.95 -11.63
CA ARG A 130 -29.81 18.13 -13.00
C ARG A 130 -31.25 17.66 -13.16
N ASP A 131 -31.67 16.71 -12.34
CA ASP A 131 -33.01 16.13 -12.38
C ASP A 131 -34.04 16.95 -11.58
N VAL A 132 -33.60 18.01 -10.87
CA VAL A 132 -34.50 18.98 -10.23
C VAL A 132 -34.99 19.96 -11.30
N PRO A 133 -36.29 20.00 -11.63
CA PRO A 133 -36.82 21.01 -12.55
C PRO A 133 -36.62 22.38 -11.95
N THR A 134 -35.72 23.19 -12.53
CA THR A 134 -35.65 24.62 -12.22
C THR A 134 -36.85 25.29 -12.87
N GLY A 135 -38.02 25.16 -12.25
CA GLY A 135 -39.19 25.93 -12.61
C GLY A 135 -38.82 27.41 -12.48
N SER A 136 -38.79 28.11 -13.61
CA SER A 136 -38.73 29.57 -13.61
C SER A 136 -40.00 30.05 -12.92
N VAL A 137 -39.90 30.44 -11.65
CA VAL A 137 -40.93 31.25 -11.02
C VAL A 137 -40.88 32.58 -11.75
N SER A 138 -41.72 32.73 -12.78
CA SER A 138 -42.04 34.05 -13.32
C SER A 138 -42.70 34.81 -12.19
N ALA A 139 -41.96 35.75 -11.59
CA ALA A 139 -42.53 36.77 -10.73
C ALA A 139 -43.51 37.59 -11.60
N GLY A 140 -44.78 37.21 -11.52
CA GLY A 140 -45.88 37.93 -12.15
C GLY A 140 -46.27 39.11 -11.28
N ALA A 141 -46.22 40.29 -11.92
CA ALA A 141 -46.97 41.53 -11.70
C ALA A 141 -47.05 42.11 -10.28
#